data_AF-A0A1Q9N0C6-F1
#
_entry.id   AF-A0A1Q9N0C6-F1
#
_cell.length_a   1.000
_cell.length_b   1.000
_cell.length_c   1.000
_cell.angle_alpha   90.00
_cell.angle_beta   90.00
_cell.angle_gamma   90.00
#
_symmetry.space_group_name_H-M   'P 1'
#
loop_
_entity.id
_entity.type
_entity.pdbx_description
1 polymer ?
#
loop_
_entity_poly.entity_id
_entity_poly.type
_entity_poly.pdbx_seq_one_letter_code
_entity_poly.pdbx_strand_id
1 'polypeptide(L)'
;MDEQELKENLQILKNFNEWAEWIENCQFKKQMEKAPAKLEFLFHKDGSCDASLAYPDEEYLRSYILVLRMFIQRYDLSLRDVISEIYEKLPISGEIKSEFRQIREELNGYLEENAVGISTGEKITKNYILRGFIYGHYAHLGISRFPQIKGWREDIEKFLIYKSQFVQISFEIIKFLLKFRDLNKKIFDFLHNVY
;
A
#
# COMPACT_ATOMS: atom_id res chain seq x y z
N MET A 1 -19.89 -23.27 4.97
CA MET A 1 -19.67 -22.21 5.96
C MET A 1 -20.85 -22.22 6.91
N ASP A 2 -20.58 -22.34 8.20
CA ASP A 2 -21.61 -22.25 9.23
C ASP A 2 -21.87 -20.78 9.63
N GLU A 3 -22.86 -20.54 10.49
CA GLU A 3 -23.25 -19.19 10.90
C GLU A 3 -22.13 -18.46 11.67
N GLN A 4 -21.31 -19.19 12.43
CA GLN A 4 -20.21 -18.63 13.20
C GLN A 4 -19.07 -18.17 12.29
N GLU A 5 -18.65 -19.03 11.35
CA GLU A 5 -17.64 -18.71 10.34
C GLU A 5 -18.09 -17.53 9.46
N LEU A 6 -19.40 -17.44 9.11
CA LEU A 6 -19.94 -16.28 8.40
C LEU A 6 -19.80 -14.99 9.21
N LYS A 7 -20.18 -14.99 10.50
CA LYS A 7 -20.06 -13.81 11.37
C LYS A 7 -18.62 -13.36 11.53
N GLU A 8 -17.69 -14.28 11.69
CA GLU A 8 -16.25 -13.98 11.80
C GLU A 8 -15.71 -13.34 10.51
N ASN A 9 -16.03 -13.92 9.35
CA ASN A 9 -15.63 -13.37 8.06
C ASN A 9 -16.19 -11.96 7.83
N LEU A 10 -17.45 -11.72 8.18
CA LEU A 10 -18.07 -10.40 8.09
C LEU A 10 -17.44 -9.39 9.07
N GLN A 11 -17.05 -9.83 10.26
CA GLN A 11 -16.35 -8.98 11.21
C GLN A 11 -14.97 -8.57 10.69
N ILE A 12 -14.26 -9.47 10.00
CA ILE A 12 -12.98 -9.14 9.35
C ILE A 12 -13.17 -8.08 8.25
N LEU A 13 -14.19 -8.22 7.40
CA LEU A 13 -14.51 -7.22 6.38
C LEU A 13 -14.94 -5.87 7.00
N LYS A 14 -15.62 -5.89 8.14
CA LYS A 14 -15.96 -4.68 8.89
C LYS A 14 -14.71 -3.99 9.43
N ASN A 15 -13.81 -4.75 10.07
CA ASN A 15 -12.52 -4.23 10.54
C ASN A 15 -11.72 -3.63 9.39
N PHE A 16 -11.70 -4.29 8.22
CA PHE A 16 -11.09 -3.74 7.00
C PHE A 16 -11.65 -2.36 6.67
N ASN A 17 -12.98 -2.22 6.68
CA ASN A 17 -13.65 -0.97 6.33
C ASN A 17 -13.30 0.16 7.32
N GLU A 18 -13.28 -0.13 8.61
CA GLU A 18 -12.93 0.84 9.65
C GLU A 18 -11.49 1.38 9.46
N TRP A 19 -10.53 0.49 9.17
CA TRP A 19 -9.16 0.93 8.88
C TRP A 19 -9.04 1.68 7.54
N ALA A 20 -9.83 1.30 6.53
CA ALA A 20 -9.84 1.99 5.24
C ALA A 20 -10.44 3.41 5.39
N GLU A 21 -11.46 3.58 6.23
CA GLU A 21 -12.03 4.89 6.58
C GLU A 21 -11.04 5.76 7.36
N TRP A 22 -10.24 5.17 8.25
CA TRP A 22 -9.13 5.88 8.87
C TRP A 22 -8.13 6.38 7.83
N ILE A 23 -7.72 5.53 6.87
CA ILE A 23 -6.78 5.89 5.80
C ILE A 23 -7.36 7.01 4.91
N GLU A 24 -8.65 6.96 4.58
CA GLU A 24 -9.34 7.99 3.79
C GLU A 24 -9.25 9.38 4.43
N ASN A 25 -9.14 9.44 5.76
CA ASN A 25 -9.19 10.67 6.53
C ASN A 25 -7.84 11.05 7.17
N CYS A 26 -6.79 10.26 6.94
CA CYS A 26 -5.49 10.48 7.57
C CYS A 26 -4.79 11.74 7.00
N GLN A 27 -3.88 12.32 7.81
CA GLN A 27 -3.15 13.52 7.42
C GLN A 27 -2.21 13.31 6.23
N PHE A 28 -1.62 12.12 6.09
CA PHE A 28 -0.78 11.77 4.95
C PHE A 28 -1.51 11.94 3.62
N LYS A 29 -2.71 11.34 3.48
CA LYS A 29 -3.55 11.47 2.29
C LYS A 29 -3.95 12.92 2.02
N LYS A 30 -4.44 13.62 3.06
CA LYS A 30 -4.86 15.03 2.96
C LYS A 30 -3.75 15.95 2.48
N GLN A 31 -2.50 15.69 2.89
CA GLN A 31 -1.35 16.47 2.42
C GLN A 31 -0.93 16.10 1.01
N MET A 32 -0.90 14.82 0.67
CA MET A 32 -0.62 14.36 -0.70
C MET A 32 -1.62 14.91 -1.73
N GLU A 33 -2.90 15.04 -1.35
CA GLU A 33 -3.94 15.64 -2.20
C GLU A 33 -3.74 17.14 -2.43
N LYS A 34 -3.16 17.85 -1.45
CA LYS A 34 -2.84 19.29 -1.58
C LYS A 34 -1.58 19.53 -2.38
N ALA A 35 -0.55 18.72 -2.14
CA ALA A 35 0.73 18.82 -2.81
C ALA A 35 1.34 17.41 -2.93
N PRO A 36 1.54 16.90 -4.16
CA PRO A 36 2.21 15.61 -4.35
C PRO A 36 3.67 15.69 -3.94
N ALA A 37 4.28 14.54 -3.65
CA ALA A 37 5.70 14.44 -3.39
C ALA A 37 6.51 14.96 -4.60
N LYS A 38 7.49 15.82 -4.33
CA LYS A 38 8.32 16.49 -5.33
C LYS A 38 9.80 16.24 -5.02
N LEU A 39 10.48 15.57 -5.94
CA LEU A 39 11.92 15.39 -5.94
C LEU A 39 12.57 16.48 -6.79
N GLU A 40 13.54 17.19 -6.24
CA GLU A 40 14.28 18.25 -6.92
C GLU A 40 15.77 17.91 -6.94
N PHE A 41 16.40 18.14 -8.10
CA PHE A 41 17.84 18.03 -8.29
C PHE A 41 18.40 19.41 -8.64
N LEU A 42 19.42 19.83 -7.91
CA LEU A 42 20.16 21.07 -8.15
C LEU A 42 21.57 20.71 -8.61
N PHE A 43 21.82 20.91 -9.90
CA PHE A 43 23.13 20.67 -10.51
C PHE A 43 24.00 21.92 -10.41
N HIS A 44 25.19 21.77 -9.82
CA HIS A 44 26.16 22.83 -9.64
C HIS A 44 27.18 22.88 -10.78
N LYS A 45 27.83 24.03 -10.95
CA LYS A 45 28.83 24.25 -12.00
C LYS A 45 30.09 23.41 -11.84
N ASP A 46 30.38 22.95 -10.62
CA ASP A 46 31.51 22.06 -10.31
C ASP A 46 31.21 20.58 -10.62
N GLY A 47 30.01 20.29 -11.12
CA GLY A 47 29.56 18.94 -11.45
C GLY A 47 28.93 18.20 -10.27
N SER A 48 28.86 18.80 -9.07
CA SER A 48 28.11 18.23 -7.95
C SER A 48 26.60 18.38 -8.15
N CYS A 49 25.82 17.54 -7.47
CA CYS A 49 24.36 17.56 -7.53
C CYS A 49 23.81 17.44 -6.11
N ASP A 50 22.97 18.39 -5.70
CA ASP A 50 22.16 18.24 -4.50
C ASP A 50 20.79 17.68 -4.87
N ALA A 51 20.24 16.82 -4.02
CA ALA A 51 18.90 16.29 -4.16
C ALA A 51 18.07 16.62 -2.90
N SER A 52 16.82 17.03 -3.10
CA SER A 52 15.88 17.25 -2.01
C SER A 52 14.51 16.67 -2.34
N LEU A 53 13.80 16.20 -1.31
CA LEU A 53 12.47 15.62 -1.44
C LEU A 53 11.49 16.36 -0.54
N ALA A 54 10.53 17.05 -1.15
CA ALA A 54 9.37 17.60 -0.47
C ALA A 54 8.24 16.56 -0.49
N TYR A 55 7.68 16.25 0.68
CA TYR A 55 6.58 15.30 0.86
C TYR A 55 5.87 15.62 2.19
N PRO A 56 4.72 15.00 2.49
CA PRO A 56 4.06 15.17 3.78
C PRO A 56 4.98 14.91 4.95
N ASP A 57 4.64 15.49 6.10
CA ASP A 57 5.43 15.32 7.33
C ASP A 57 5.75 13.84 7.61
N GLU A 58 6.98 13.58 8.02
CA GLU A 58 7.51 12.24 8.27
C GLU A 58 6.71 11.49 9.34
N GLU A 59 6.18 12.18 10.35
CA GLU A 59 5.30 11.58 11.36
C GLU A 59 3.99 11.10 10.75
N TYR A 60 3.37 11.90 9.88
CA TYR A 60 2.13 11.50 9.19
C TYR A 60 2.34 10.29 8.28
N LEU A 61 3.47 10.24 7.57
CA LEU A 61 3.84 9.08 6.77
C LEU A 61 4.04 7.84 7.65
N ARG A 62 4.75 7.96 8.77
CA ARG A 62 4.96 6.85 9.72
C ARG A 62 3.65 6.33 10.30
N SER A 63 2.76 7.21 10.75
CA SER A 63 1.44 6.83 11.26
C SER A 63 0.62 6.11 10.19
N TYR A 64 0.62 6.62 8.95
CA TYR A 64 -0.03 5.94 7.84
C TYR A 64 0.55 4.54 7.58
N ILE A 65 1.88 4.38 7.59
CA ILE A 65 2.54 3.09 7.35
C ILE A 65 2.16 2.06 8.41
N LEU A 66 2.02 2.47 9.68
CA LEU A 66 1.58 1.57 10.74
C LEU A 66 0.20 0.96 10.42
N VAL A 67 -0.72 1.77 9.91
CA VAL A 67 -2.05 1.29 9.51
C VAL A 67 -2.00 0.51 8.19
N LEU A 68 -1.23 0.97 7.20
CA LEU A 68 -1.03 0.27 5.93
C LEU A 68 -0.54 -1.17 6.14
N ARG A 69 0.32 -1.39 7.14
CA ARG A 69 0.83 -2.72 7.46
C ARG A 69 -0.26 -3.72 7.82
N MET A 70 -1.38 -3.29 8.41
CA MET A 70 -2.50 -4.18 8.73
C MET A 70 -3.06 -4.86 7.48
N PHE A 71 -3.06 -4.17 6.34
CA PHE A 71 -3.57 -4.66 5.05
C PHE A 71 -2.60 -5.55 4.27
N ILE A 72 -1.29 -5.42 4.54
CA ILE A 72 -0.22 -6.10 3.80
C ILE A 72 0.33 -7.31 4.57
N GLN A 73 0.30 -7.26 5.90
CA GLN A 73 0.83 -8.32 6.74
C GLN A 73 -0.14 -9.50 6.81
N ARG A 74 0.43 -10.71 6.79
CA ARG A 74 -0.27 -12.00 6.61
C ARG A 74 -1.36 -12.32 7.62
N TYR A 75 -1.39 -11.67 8.79
CA TYR A 75 -2.14 -12.17 9.94
C TYR A 75 -3.51 -11.52 10.16
N ASP A 76 -3.69 -10.23 9.87
CA ASP A 76 -4.92 -9.53 10.27
C ASP A 76 -5.84 -9.24 9.08
N LEU A 77 -5.41 -8.40 8.15
CA LEU A 77 -6.23 -7.95 7.00
C LEU A 77 -5.51 -8.13 5.66
N SER A 78 -4.64 -9.13 5.57
CA SER A 78 -3.88 -9.44 4.35
C SER A 78 -4.79 -9.53 3.14
N LEU A 79 -4.68 -8.56 2.22
CA LEU A 79 -5.38 -8.60 0.94
C LEU A 79 -5.06 -9.88 0.15
N ARG A 80 -3.83 -10.37 0.29
CA ARG A 80 -3.33 -11.53 -0.44
C ARG A 80 -3.95 -12.85 0.05
N ASP A 81 -4.08 -12.99 1.36
CA ASP A 81 -4.39 -14.28 1.99
C ASP A 81 -5.79 -14.25 2.61
N VAL A 82 -5.99 -13.44 3.65
CA VAL A 82 -7.22 -13.42 4.45
C VAL A 82 -8.42 -12.92 3.65
N ILE A 83 -8.31 -11.73 3.03
CA ILE A 83 -9.46 -11.14 2.31
C ILE A 83 -9.80 -11.98 1.07
N SER A 84 -8.79 -12.50 0.37
CA SER A 84 -9.02 -13.36 -0.80
C SER A 84 -9.77 -14.65 -0.44
N GLU A 85 -9.40 -15.29 0.67
CA GLU A 85 -10.09 -16.49 1.15
C GLU A 85 -11.55 -16.21 1.54
N ILE A 86 -11.78 -15.08 2.23
CA ILE A 86 -13.13 -14.64 2.62
C ILE A 86 -14.02 -14.47 1.38
N TYR A 87 -13.57 -13.76 0.35
CA TYR A 87 -14.35 -13.52 -0.86
C TYR A 87 -14.70 -14.81 -1.62
N GLU A 88 -13.82 -15.81 -1.62
CA GLU A 88 -14.12 -17.10 -2.25
C GLU A 88 -15.15 -17.91 -1.45
N LYS A 89 -15.12 -17.84 -0.11
CA LYS A 89 -16.03 -18.58 0.78
C LYS A 89 -17.41 -17.94 0.96
N LEU A 90 -17.52 -16.63 0.90
CA LEU A 90 -18.78 -15.92 1.15
C LEU A 90 -19.87 -16.31 0.11
N PRO A 91 -21.14 -16.46 0.52
CA PRO A 91 -22.28 -16.76 -0.34
C PRO A 91 -22.76 -15.49 -1.06
N ILE A 92 -21.86 -14.81 -1.75
CA ILE A 92 -22.09 -13.58 -2.51
C ILE A 92 -22.19 -13.87 -4.00
N SER A 93 -22.74 -12.93 -4.78
CA SER A 93 -22.89 -13.08 -6.21
C SER A 93 -21.55 -13.26 -6.94
N GLY A 94 -21.59 -13.95 -8.08
CA GLY A 94 -20.41 -14.11 -8.94
C GLY A 94 -19.85 -12.79 -9.46
N GLU A 95 -20.71 -11.78 -9.62
CA GLU A 95 -20.34 -10.41 -10.00
C GLU A 95 -19.44 -9.74 -8.95
N ILE A 96 -19.81 -9.78 -7.66
CA ILE A 96 -19.00 -9.22 -6.57
C ILE A 96 -17.64 -9.93 -6.49
N LYS A 97 -17.61 -11.26 -6.66
CA LYS A 97 -16.35 -12.02 -6.72
C LYS A 97 -15.49 -11.62 -7.92
N SER A 98 -16.12 -11.32 -9.06
CA SER A 98 -15.42 -10.86 -10.25
C SER A 98 -14.82 -9.46 -10.06
N GLU A 99 -15.59 -8.52 -9.50
CA GLU A 99 -15.10 -7.17 -9.15
C GLU A 99 -13.90 -7.25 -8.20
N PHE A 100 -13.95 -8.12 -7.18
CA PHE A 100 -12.84 -8.33 -6.26
C PHE A 100 -11.57 -8.78 -6.96
N ARG A 101 -11.67 -9.79 -7.83
CA ARG A 101 -10.52 -10.30 -8.60
C ARG A 101 -9.94 -9.22 -9.49
N GLN A 102 -10.78 -8.43 -10.16
CA GLN A 102 -10.33 -7.31 -10.98
C GLN A 102 -9.54 -6.28 -10.17
N ILE A 103 -10.06 -5.80 -9.04
CA ILE A 103 -9.36 -4.80 -8.20
C ILE A 103 -8.00 -5.36 -7.73
N ARG A 104 -7.96 -6.65 -7.36
CA ARG A 104 -6.74 -7.33 -6.94
C ARG A 104 -5.73 -7.46 -8.08
N GLU A 105 -6.17 -7.80 -9.28
CA GLU A 105 -5.33 -7.88 -10.47
C GLU A 105 -4.78 -6.50 -10.85
N GLU A 106 -5.60 -5.45 -10.80
CA GLU A 106 -5.16 -4.07 -11.01
C GLU A 106 -4.08 -3.65 -10.00
N LEU A 107 -4.28 -3.93 -8.70
CA LEU A 107 -3.30 -3.65 -7.65
C LEU A 107 -2.00 -4.41 -7.88
N ASN A 108 -2.08 -5.71 -8.17
CA ASN A 108 -0.89 -6.54 -8.43
C ASN A 108 -0.15 -6.06 -9.68
N GLY A 109 -0.88 -5.76 -10.76
CA GLY A 109 -0.32 -5.20 -11.99
C GLY A 109 0.43 -3.90 -11.70
N TYR A 110 -0.20 -2.97 -10.97
CA TYR A 110 0.42 -1.72 -10.55
C TYR A 110 1.71 -1.94 -9.76
N LEU A 111 1.74 -2.90 -8.84
CA LEU A 111 2.89 -3.20 -7.98
C LEU A 111 4.03 -3.91 -8.74
N GLU A 112 3.72 -4.65 -9.79
CA GLU A 112 4.71 -5.34 -10.63
C GLU A 112 5.27 -4.47 -11.78
N GLU A 113 4.70 -3.28 -11.99
CA GLU A 113 5.28 -2.28 -12.87
C GLU A 113 6.69 -1.87 -12.43
N ASN A 114 7.52 -1.53 -13.42
CA ASN A 114 8.85 -1.00 -13.18
C ASN A 114 8.77 0.33 -12.45
N ALA A 115 9.56 0.45 -11.39
CA ALA A 115 9.85 1.71 -10.75
C ALA A 115 10.74 2.57 -11.66
N VAL A 116 10.57 3.89 -11.58
CA VAL A 116 11.46 4.86 -12.24
C VAL A 116 12.80 4.84 -11.51
N GLY A 117 13.93 4.70 -12.18
CA GLY A 117 15.18 4.60 -11.45
C GLY A 117 16.41 4.86 -12.30
N ILE A 118 17.53 5.04 -11.58
CA ILE A 118 18.86 5.09 -12.18
C ILE A 118 19.09 3.74 -12.85
N SER A 119 19.49 3.76 -14.12
CA SER A 119 19.81 2.59 -14.95
C SER A 119 20.88 1.73 -14.26
N THR A 120 20.47 0.80 -13.39
CA THR A 120 21.36 -0.22 -12.80
C THR A 120 21.28 -1.55 -13.55
N GLY A 121 20.49 -1.64 -14.63
CA GLY A 121 20.23 -2.90 -15.34
C GLY A 121 19.33 -3.89 -14.57
N GLU A 122 18.99 -3.58 -13.33
CA GLU A 122 18.09 -4.40 -12.49
C GLU A 122 16.64 -3.93 -12.64
N LYS A 123 15.73 -4.89 -12.87
CA LYS A 123 14.29 -4.62 -12.91
C LYS A 123 13.76 -4.41 -11.48
N ILE A 124 13.69 -3.16 -11.03
CA ILE A 124 13.12 -2.80 -9.73
C ILE A 124 11.62 -2.55 -9.89
N THR A 125 10.79 -3.33 -9.21
CA THR A 125 9.33 -3.14 -9.21
C THR A 125 8.87 -2.20 -8.10
N LYS A 126 7.67 -1.64 -8.23
CA LYS A 126 7.08 -0.83 -7.15
C LYS A 126 6.87 -1.64 -5.87
N ASN A 127 6.52 -2.91 -5.98
CA ASN A 127 6.44 -3.85 -4.86
C ASN A 127 7.79 -3.96 -4.12
N TYR A 128 8.89 -4.01 -4.87
CA TYR A 128 10.23 -4.08 -4.29
C TYR A 128 10.54 -2.83 -3.45
N ILE A 129 10.25 -1.64 -3.98
CA ILE A 129 10.40 -0.37 -3.24
C ILE A 129 9.50 -0.35 -2.01
N LEU A 130 8.21 -0.68 -2.16
CA LEU A 130 7.23 -0.70 -1.08
C LEU A 130 7.71 -1.57 0.09
N ARG A 131 8.08 -2.81 -0.19
CA ARG A 131 8.56 -3.76 0.82
C ARG A 131 9.88 -3.32 1.44
N GLY A 132 10.81 -2.80 0.62
CA GLY A 132 12.07 -2.25 1.09
C GLY A 132 11.87 -1.18 2.16
N PHE A 133 11.02 -0.18 1.90
CA PHE A 133 10.75 0.86 2.90
C PHE A 133 9.93 0.35 4.08
N ILE A 134 8.82 -0.38 3.86
CA ILE A 134 7.98 -0.86 4.97
C ILE A 134 8.81 -1.71 5.94
N TYR A 135 9.54 -2.71 5.43
CA TYR A 135 10.20 -3.69 6.28
C TYR A 135 11.64 -3.32 6.65
N GLY A 136 12.37 -2.66 5.75
CA GLY A 136 13.77 -2.27 5.96
C GLY A 136 13.97 -0.85 6.50
N HIS A 137 13.03 0.08 6.28
CA HIS A 137 13.14 1.46 6.81
C HIS A 137 12.28 1.69 8.04
N TYR A 138 10.97 1.39 7.96
CA TYR A 138 9.99 1.85 8.94
C TYR A 138 9.62 0.83 10.02
N ALA A 139 9.50 -0.46 9.67
CA ALA A 139 9.09 -1.48 10.64
C ALA A 139 10.25 -2.03 11.49
N HIS A 140 11.50 -1.63 11.20
CA HIS A 140 12.71 -2.08 11.88
C HIS A 140 12.78 -3.60 12.15
N LEU A 141 12.18 -4.44 11.29
CA LEU A 141 12.16 -5.91 11.45
C LEU A 141 13.52 -6.58 11.14
N GLY A 142 14.60 -5.82 11.31
CA GLY A 142 15.98 -6.17 10.99
C GLY A 142 16.35 -5.79 9.56
N ILE A 143 17.42 -5.00 9.42
CA ILE A 143 18.14 -4.75 8.15
C ILE A 143 18.51 -6.09 7.46
N SER A 144 18.61 -7.18 8.22
CA SER A 144 18.87 -8.54 7.75
C SER A 144 17.84 -9.08 6.75
N ARG A 145 16.59 -8.61 6.75
CA ARG A 145 15.55 -9.09 5.80
C ARG A 145 15.51 -8.31 4.47
N PHE A 146 16.10 -7.12 4.42
CA PHE A 146 16.16 -6.26 3.22
C PHE A 146 17.51 -5.53 3.14
N PRO A 147 18.62 -6.27 2.88
CA PRO A 147 19.96 -5.71 2.92
C PRO A 147 20.20 -4.59 1.89
N GLN A 148 19.41 -4.56 0.81
CA GLN A 148 19.57 -3.57 -0.26
C GLN A 148 19.21 -2.15 0.18
N ILE A 149 18.41 -2.01 1.25
CA ILE A 149 18.12 -0.69 1.80
C ILE A 149 19.36 -0.02 2.39
N LYS A 150 20.34 -0.80 2.83
CA LYS A 150 21.63 -0.28 3.28
C LYS A 150 22.35 0.41 2.12
N GLY A 151 22.43 -0.28 0.98
CA GLY A 151 23.02 0.30 -0.24
C GLY A 151 22.22 1.49 -0.78
N TRP A 152 20.91 1.55 -0.55
CA TRP A 152 20.15 2.76 -0.86
C TRP A 152 20.52 3.90 0.07
N ARG A 153 20.67 3.69 1.38
CA ARG A 153 21.02 4.74 2.34
C ARG A 153 22.45 5.26 2.18
N GLU A 154 23.35 4.46 1.61
CA GLU A 154 24.73 4.84 1.33
C GLU A 154 24.85 5.79 0.10
N ASP A 155 23.81 5.85 -0.75
CA ASP A 155 23.71 6.71 -1.93
C ASP A 155 22.48 7.64 -1.76
N ILE A 156 22.71 8.88 -1.34
CA ILE A 156 21.63 9.78 -0.90
C ILE A 156 20.65 10.10 -2.04
N GLU A 157 21.13 10.27 -3.26
CA GLU A 157 20.33 10.55 -4.44
C GLU A 157 19.43 9.35 -4.75
N LYS A 158 19.99 8.14 -4.76
CA LYS A 158 19.23 6.90 -4.95
C LYS A 158 18.21 6.68 -3.84
N PHE A 159 18.57 6.97 -2.59
CA PHE A 159 17.64 6.92 -1.46
C PHE A 159 16.44 7.84 -1.68
N LEU A 160 16.68 9.09 -2.07
CA LEU A 160 15.63 10.09 -2.29
C LEU A 160 14.75 9.74 -3.49
N ILE A 161 15.31 9.21 -4.58
CA ILE A 161 14.55 8.69 -5.73
C ILE A 161 13.59 7.58 -5.29
N TYR A 162 14.08 6.58 -4.55
CA TYR A 162 13.22 5.49 -4.10
C TYR A 162 12.25 5.93 -2.99
N LYS A 163 12.63 6.88 -2.13
CA LYS A 163 11.73 7.44 -1.12
C LYS A 163 10.58 8.22 -1.77
N SER A 164 10.87 9.03 -2.79
CA SER A 164 9.85 9.73 -3.57
C SER A 164 8.83 8.77 -4.15
N GLN A 165 9.31 7.69 -4.78
CA GLN A 165 8.43 6.67 -5.33
C GLN A 165 7.68 5.90 -4.28
N PHE A 166 8.31 5.54 -3.17
CA PHE A 166 7.64 4.89 -2.05
C PHE A 166 6.45 5.72 -1.55
N VAL A 167 6.61 7.03 -1.42
CA VAL A 167 5.53 7.95 -1.02
C VAL A 167 4.41 7.95 -2.06
N GLN A 168 4.73 8.01 -3.35
CA GLN A 168 3.73 7.97 -4.43
C GLN A 168 2.99 6.62 -4.48
N ILE A 169 3.71 5.51 -4.36
CA ILE A 169 3.16 4.15 -4.31
C ILE A 169 2.21 4.02 -3.11
N SER A 170 2.64 4.49 -1.95
CA SER A 170 1.83 4.51 -0.73
C SER A 170 0.52 5.27 -0.95
N PHE A 171 0.59 6.45 -1.57
CA PHE A 171 -0.60 7.23 -1.88
C PHE A 171 -1.52 6.52 -2.90
N GLU A 172 -0.97 5.84 -3.91
CA GLU A 172 -1.77 5.10 -4.88
C GLU A 172 -2.48 3.88 -4.27
N ILE A 173 -1.81 3.16 -3.35
CA ILE A 173 -2.41 2.02 -2.64
C ILE A 173 -3.70 2.41 -1.90
N ILE A 174 -3.78 3.65 -1.41
CA ILE A 174 -5.01 4.16 -0.77
C ILE A 174 -6.22 3.98 -1.69
N LYS A 175 -6.10 4.30 -2.98
CA LYS A 175 -7.21 4.17 -3.92
C LYS A 175 -7.71 2.73 -4.02
N PHE A 176 -6.79 1.76 -4.04
CA PHE A 176 -7.15 0.34 -4.05
C PHE A 176 -7.82 -0.11 -2.75
N LEU A 177 -7.32 0.36 -1.60
CA LEU A 177 -7.95 0.08 -0.30
C LEU A 177 -9.37 0.62 -0.21
N LEU A 178 -9.62 1.82 -0.75
CA LEU A 178 -10.97 2.40 -0.81
C LEU A 178 -11.88 1.63 -1.77
N LYS A 179 -11.39 1.20 -2.94
CA LYS A 179 -12.15 0.30 -3.83
C LYS A 179 -12.57 -1.00 -3.13
N PHE A 180 -11.66 -1.64 -2.38
CA PHE A 180 -11.99 -2.84 -1.60
C PHE A 180 -13.02 -2.56 -0.52
N ARG A 181 -12.93 -1.42 0.19
CA ARG A 181 -13.93 -1.01 1.18
C ARG A 181 -15.30 -0.86 0.55
N ASP A 182 -15.38 -0.16 -0.58
CA ASP A 182 -16.65 0.09 -1.26
C ASP A 182 -17.27 -1.22 -1.75
N LEU A 183 -16.45 -2.18 -2.20
CA LEU A 183 -16.90 -3.53 -2.53
C LEU A 183 -17.38 -4.31 -1.28
N ASN A 184 -16.68 -4.19 -0.15
CA ASN A 184 -17.14 -4.79 1.12
C ASN A 184 -18.49 -4.21 1.55
N LYS A 185 -18.75 -2.92 1.33
CA LYS A 185 -20.06 -2.29 1.62
C LYS A 185 -21.17 -2.94 0.78
N LYS A 186 -20.93 -3.19 -0.52
CA LYS A 186 -21.88 -3.94 -1.37
C LYS A 186 -22.17 -5.36 -0.85
N ILE A 187 -21.20 -6.03 -0.23
CA ILE A 187 -21.42 -7.36 0.39
C ILE A 187 -22.43 -7.27 1.53
N PHE A 188 -22.30 -6.28 2.41
CA PHE A 188 -23.24 -6.09 3.52
C PHE A 188 -24.66 -5.81 3.02
N ASP A 189 -24.79 -4.96 2.00
CA ASP A 189 -26.08 -4.66 1.38
C ASP A 189 -26.68 -5.91 0.71
N PHE A 190 -25.86 -6.70 0.00
CA PHE A 190 -26.31 -7.93 -0.64
C PHE A 190 -26.84 -8.94 0.40
N LEU A 191 -26.08 -9.19 1.46
CA LEU A 191 -26.45 -10.16 2.47
C LEU A 191 -27.67 -9.72 3.29
N HIS A 192 -27.83 -8.42 3.54
CA HIS A 192 -29.03 -7.89 4.20
C HIS A 192 -30.32 -8.04 3.35
N ASN A 193 -30.19 -8.09 2.03
CA ASN A 193 -31.33 -8.29 1.14
C ASN A 193 -31.68 -9.78 0.90
N VAL A 194 -30.75 -10.68 1.22
CA VAL A 194 -30.88 -12.13 0.99
C VAL A 194 -31.27 -12.88 2.27
N TYR A 195 -30.90 -12.35 3.45
CA TYR A 195 -31.16 -12.91 4.78
C TYR A 195 -31.92 -11.92 5.66
#